data_AF-A0A3D8TTU8-F1
#
_entry.id   AF-A0A3D8TTU8-F1
#
_cell.length_a   1.000
_cell.length_b   1.000
_cell.length_c   1.000
_cell.angle_alpha   90.00
_cell.angle_beta   90.00
_cell.angle_gamma   90.00
#
_symmetry.space_group_name_H-M   'P 1'
#
loop_
_entity.id
_entity.type
_entity.pdbx_description
1 polymer ?
#
loop_
_entity_poly.entity_id
_entity_poly.type
_entity_poly.pdbx_seq_one_letter_code
_entity_poly.pdbx_strand_id
1 'polypeptide(L)'
;MKTPISVDEKKDFIRWLLNTHQMKMREAMWVLNYIAGHDQIMKYVHFVDDLDGKNRGLVLSAHGVDNEPFRFFKGNLTTSDPEKAFHDIRLNWDENLYIMLHFKEALSSPEYALVREENSAQELKIGEDEKLLAEKFLDQMMSRFEQEALKQEIDQALDRRDKETFLKLSALLQEKTF
;
A
#
# COMPACT_ATOMS: atom_id res chain seq x y z
N MET A 1 11.09 3.38 18.85
CA MET A 1 10.59 4.77 18.91
C MET A 1 10.31 5.19 17.48
N LYS A 2 9.04 5.27 17.05
CA LYS A 2 8.71 5.79 15.71
C LYS A 2 8.81 7.32 15.78
N THR A 3 9.66 7.90 14.95
CA THR A 3 9.72 9.35 14.76
C THR A 3 8.34 9.82 14.31
N PRO A 4 7.76 10.88 14.90
CA PRO A 4 6.51 11.41 14.40
C PRO A 4 6.70 11.80 12.93
N ILE A 5 5.84 11.25 12.06
CA ILE A 5 5.90 11.51 10.62
C ILE A 5 5.76 13.02 10.41
N SER A 6 6.74 13.61 9.74
CA SER A 6 6.75 15.05 9.52
C SER A 6 5.67 15.45 8.51
N VAL A 7 5.18 16.69 8.66
CA VAL A 7 4.24 17.27 7.70
C VAL A 7 4.83 17.29 6.28
N ASP A 8 6.14 17.50 6.16
CA ASP A 8 6.85 17.58 4.89
C ASP A 8 6.91 16.22 4.18
N GLU A 9 7.21 15.12 4.90
CA GLU A 9 7.18 13.76 4.34
C GLU A 9 5.80 13.43 3.76
N LYS A 10 4.73 13.79 4.49
CA LYS A 10 3.37 13.54 4.02
C LYS A 10 3.02 14.36 2.77
N LYS A 11 3.50 15.60 2.67
CA LYS A 11 3.30 16.44 1.47
C LYS A 11 4.06 15.89 0.27
N ASP A 12 5.30 15.46 0.48
CA ASP A 12 6.13 14.89 -0.58
C ASP A 12 5.53 13.58 -1.10
N PHE A 13 4.96 12.77 -0.22
CA PHE A 13 4.16 11.61 -0.62
C PHE A 13 2.95 11.99 -1.49
N ILE A 14 2.14 13.00 -1.10
CA ILE A 14 1.01 13.43 -1.94
C ILE A 14 1.49 13.89 -3.32
N ARG A 15 2.60 14.65 -3.39
CA ARG A 15 3.19 15.10 -4.67
C ARG A 15 3.64 13.92 -5.51
N TRP A 16 4.34 12.96 -4.91
CA TRP A 16 4.77 11.74 -5.58
C TRP A 16 3.57 10.93 -6.10
N LEU A 17 2.52 10.78 -5.28
CA LEU A 17 1.31 10.04 -5.64
C LEU A 17 0.62 10.67 -6.86
N LEU A 18 0.44 11.99 -6.85
CA LEU A 18 -0.21 12.73 -7.94
C LEU A 18 0.60 12.74 -9.24
N ASN A 19 1.92 12.61 -9.16
CA ASN A 19 2.80 12.54 -10.34
C ASN A 19 2.89 11.11 -10.91
N THR A 20 2.79 10.09 -10.06
CA THR A 20 3.00 8.69 -10.44
C THR A 20 1.68 7.98 -10.80
N HIS A 21 0.57 8.38 -10.18
CA HIS A 21 -0.72 7.72 -10.32
C HIS A 21 -1.80 8.68 -10.78
N GLN A 22 -2.58 8.25 -11.78
CA GLN A 22 -3.77 8.97 -12.20
C GLN A 22 -4.97 8.55 -11.35
N MET A 23 -5.59 9.52 -10.68
CA MET A 23 -6.81 9.27 -9.89
C MET A 23 -8.01 8.97 -10.79
N LYS A 24 -8.90 8.05 -10.38
CA LYS A 24 -10.13 7.72 -11.14
C LYS A 24 -11.05 8.93 -11.31
N MET A 25 -11.03 9.83 -10.34
CA MET A 25 -11.83 11.05 -10.32
C MET A 25 -10.89 12.24 -10.25
N ARG A 26 -11.06 13.20 -11.16
CA ARG A 26 -10.11 14.31 -11.30
C ARG A 26 -10.18 15.27 -10.11
N GLU A 27 -11.37 15.47 -9.59
CA GLU A 27 -11.69 16.32 -8.43
C GLU A 27 -11.03 15.77 -7.15
N ALA A 28 -10.78 14.46 -7.07
CA ALA A 28 -10.04 13.84 -5.98
C ALA A 28 -8.60 14.39 -5.88
N MET A 29 -7.97 14.71 -7.03
CA MET A 29 -6.65 15.34 -7.05
C MET A 29 -6.69 16.77 -6.47
N TRP A 30 -7.81 17.48 -6.63
CA TRP A 30 -7.95 18.83 -6.07
C TRP A 30 -8.08 18.78 -4.55
N VAL A 31 -8.81 17.80 -4.01
CA VAL A 31 -8.89 17.55 -2.57
C VAL A 31 -7.49 17.26 -1.99
N LEU A 32 -6.73 16.36 -2.61
CA LEU A 32 -5.37 16.04 -2.17
C LEU A 32 -4.41 17.22 -2.27
N ASN A 33 -4.43 17.96 -3.39
CA ASN A 33 -3.60 19.16 -3.55
C ASN A 33 -3.92 20.24 -2.51
N TYR A 34 -5.20 20.42 -2.19
CA TYR A 34 -5.61 21.38 -1.18
C TYR A 34 -5.10 21.00 0.21
N ILE A 35 -5.21 19.71 0.57
CA ILE A 35 -4.67 19.18 1.83
C ILE A 35 -3.15 19.39 1.89
N ALA A 36 -2.42 19.03 0.83
CA ALA A 36 -0.97 19.20 0.76
C ALA A 36 -0.53 20.68 0.78
N GLY A 37 -1.38 21.60 0.31
CA GLY A 37 -1.13 23.04 0.31
C GLY A 37 -1.31 23.71 1.68
N HIS A 38 -1.92 23.04 2.66
CA HIS A 38 -2.22 23.63 3.96
C HIS A 38 -1.64 22.80 5.11
N ASP A 39 -0.50 23.27 5.64
CA ASP A 39 0.23 22.66 6.76
C ASP A 39 -0.63 22.42 7.99
N GLN A 40 -1.56 23.33 8.27
CA GLN A 40 -2.49 23.21 9.39
C GLN A 40 -3.42 21.99 9.25
N ILE A 41 -3.89 21.68 8.04
CA ILE A 41 -4.72 20.50 7.76
C ILE A 41 -3.85 19.26 7.84
N MET A 42 -2.64 19.32 7.26
CA MET A 42 -1.73 18.18 7.17
C MET A 42 -1.32 17.60 8.53
N LYS A 43 -1.31 18.43 9.58
CA LYS A 43 -1.07 17.98 10.97
C LYS A 43 -2.12 17.00 11.48
N TYR A 44 -3.35 17.09 10.99
CA TYR A 44 -4.49 16.24 11.38
C TYR A 44 -4.76 15.13 10.37
N VAL A 45 -3.97 15.03 9.31
CA VAL A 45 -4.13 14.01 8.27
C VAL A 45 -3.33 12.77 8.64
N HIS A 46 -3.98 11.62 8.64
CA HIS A 46 -3.38 10.32 8.96
C HIS A 46 -3.61 9.37 7.79
N PHE A 47 -2.55 8.84 7.18
CA PHE A 47 -2.68 7.83 6.15
C PHE A 47 -2.80 6.44 6.78
N VAL A 48 -3.85 5.70 6.43
CA VAL A 48 -4.18 4.40 7.04
C VAL A 48 -4.67 3.42 5.97
N ASP A 49 -4.54 2.12 6.22
CA ASP A 49 -5.05 1.07 5.30
C ASP A 49 -6.45 0.61 5.65
N ASP A 50 -6.92 0.94 6.84
CA ASP A 50 -8.27 0.64 7.29
C ASP A 50 -8.86 1.84 8.02
N LEU A 51 -10.13 2.06 7.76
CA LEU A 51 -10.93 3.13 8.32
C LEU A 51 -11.89 2.61 9.42
N ASP A 52 -11.78 1.35 9.81
CA ASP A 52 -12.59 0.77 10.87
C ASP A 52 -12.43 1.51 12.21
N GLY A 53 -13.57 1.72 12.88
CA GLY A 53 -13.66 2.50 14.12
C GLY A 53 -13.31 3.99 13.99
N LYS A 54 -13.09 4.53 12.78
CA LYS A 54 -12.84 5.96 12.56
C LYS A 54 -14.15 6.68 12.28
N ASN A 55 -14.29 7.87 12.86
CA ASN A 55 -15.48 8.71 12.64
C ASN A 55 -15.35 9.62 11.42
N ARG A 56 -14.16 9.80 10.84
CA ARG A 56 -13.95 10.68 9.69
C ARG A 56 -12.92 10.09 8.75
N GLY A 57 -13.34 9.75 7.54
CA GLY A 57 -12.49 9.03 6.59
C GLY A 57 -12.67 9.50 5.16
N LEU A 58 -11.58 9.43 4.40
CA LEU A 58 -11.51 9.76 2.99
C LEU A 58 -10.87 8.59 2.25
N VAL A 59 -11.62 7.97 1.35
CA VAL A 59 -11.17 6.89 0.48
C VAL A 59 -11.00 7.44 -0.93
N LEU A 60 -9.82 7.25 -1.51
CA LEU A 60 -9.49 7.70 -2.85
C LEU A 60 -8.87 6.54 -3.65
N SER A 61 -9.30 6.36 -4.89
CA SER A 61 -8.78 5.30 -5.76
C SER A 61 -8.18 5.83 -7.05
N ALA A 62 -7.01 5.32 -7.40
CA ALA A 62 -6.35 5.52 -8.68
C ALA A 62 -6.87 4.54 -9.74
N HIS A 63 -6.56 4.82 -11.01
CA HIS A 63 -6.80 3.86 -12.08
C HIS A 63 -5.98 2.58 -11.85
N GLY A 64 -6.54 1.42 -12.25
CA GLY A 64 -5.87 0.11 -12.13
C GLY A 64 -6.28 -0.74 -10.92
N VAL A 65 -7.17 -0.24 -10.06
CA VAL A 65 -7.82 -1.00 -8.97
C VAL A 65 -9.33 -1.01 -9.17
N ASP A 66 -10.07 -1.96 -8.57
CA ASP A 66 -11.53 -2.07 -8.74
C ASP A 66 -12.34 -1.30 -7.67
N ASN A 67 -11.64 -0.63 -6.75
CA ASN A 67 -12.26 0.13 -5.66
C ASN A 67 -13.02 1.38 -6.15
N GLU A 68 -13.96 1.85 -5.34
CA GLU A 68 -14.73 3.07 -5.63
C GLU A 68 -13.82 4.30 -5.76
N PRO A 69 -14.12 5.21 -6.71
CA PRO A 69 -13.21 6.31 -7.05
C PRO A 69 -13.00 7.29 -5.90
N PHE A 70 -14.07 7.58 -5.16
CA PHE A 70 -14.10 8.56 -4.09
C PHE A 70 -15.20 8.23 -3.08
N ARG A 71 -14.86 8.25 -1.80
CA ARG A 71 -15.84 8.21 -0.71
C ARG A 71 -15.31 9.04 0.45
N PHE A 72 -16.15 9.92 0.97
CA PHE A 72 -15.91 10.63 2.21
C PHE A 72 -17.01 10.27 3.20
N PHE A 73 -16.65 10.09 4.46
CA PHE A 73 -17.63 9.90 5.52
C PHE A 73 -17.24 10.66 6.79
N LYS A 74 -18.27 11.11 7.52
CA LYS A 74 -18.18 11.76 8.82
C LYS A 74 -19.34 11.27 9.70
N GLY A 75 -19.05 10.42 10.67
CA GLY A 75 -20.03 9.72 11.50
C GLY A 75 -20.99 8.91 10.62
N ASN A 76 -22.28 9.28 10.67
CA ASN A 76 -23.33 8.61 9.88
C ASN A 76 -23.49 9.20 8.47
N LEU A 77 -22.83 10.31 8.16
CA LEU A 77 -22.93 10.94 6.85
C LEU A 77 -21.87 10.38 5.92
N THR A 78 -22.30 9.78 4.81
CA THR A 78 -21.42 9.32 3.74
C THR A 78 -21.76 10.05 2.45
N THR A 79 -20.73 10.47 1.70
CA THR A 79 -20.88 11.11 0.41
C THR A 79 -19.82 10.61 -0.56
N SER A 80 -20.21 10.44 -1.82
CA SER A 80 -19.30 10.15 -2.92
C SER A 80 -18.98 11.40 -3.75
N ASP A 81 -19.40 12.57 -3.29
CA ASP A 81 -19.22 13.86 -3.96
C ASP A 81 -17.98 14.60 -3.41
N PRO A 82 -16.93 14.78 -4.23
CA PRO A 82 -15.73 15.49 -3.83
C PRO A 82 -15.94 16.94 -3.42
N GLU A 83 -16.93 17.64 -3.99
CA GLU A 83 -17.17 19.05 -3.66
C GLU A 83 -17.69 19.20 -2.22
N LYS A 84 -18.59 18.31 -1.81
CA LYS A 84 -19.11 18.27 -0.44
C LYS A 84 -18.04 17.90 0.56
N ALA A 85 -17.22 16.91 0.23
CA ALA A 85 -16.08 16.53 1.05
C ALA A 85 -15.08 17.69 1.18
N PHE A 86 -14.77 18.38 0.08
CA PHE A 86 -13.89 19.54 0.07
C PHE A 86 -14.42 20.66 0.98
N HIS A 87 -15.71 20.96 0.90
CA HIS A 87 -16.35 21.96 1.75
C HIS A 87 -16.25 21.59 3.24
N ASP A 88 -16.49 20.32 3.59
CA ASP A 88 -16.35 19.84 4.97
C ASP A 88 -14.91 19.94 5.46
N ILE A 89 -13.93 19.50 4.66
CA ILE A 89 -12.50 19.53 5.01
C ILE A 89 -12.04 20.97 5.27
N ARG A 90 -12.53 21.92 4.48
CA ARG A 90 -12.21 23.34 4.66
C ARG A 90 -12.80 23.92 5.94
N LEU A 91 -14.01 23.52 6.33
CA LEU A 91 -14.66 24.03 7.54
C LEU A 91 -14.12 23.39 8.82
N ASN A 92 -13.88 22.08 8.78
CA ASN A 92 -13.45 21.26 9.92
C ASN A 92 -11.98 20.83 9.74
N TRP A 93 -11.08 21.81 9.65
CA TRP A 93 -9.66 21.57 9.38
C TRP A 93 -8.87 21.09 10.60
N ASP A 94 -9.42 21.28 11.79
CA ASP A 94 -8.87 20.96 13.12
C ASP A 94 -9.26 19.57 13.63
N GLU A 95 -10.05 18.81 12.85
CA GLU A 95 -10.43 17.44 13.14
C GLU A 95 -9.53 16.43 12.41
N ASN A 96 -9.20 15.32 13.09
CA ASN A 96 -8.44 14.20 12.49
C ASN A 96 -9.14 13.66 11.23
N LEU A 97 -8.41 13.61 10.12
CA LEU A 97 -8.85 13.10 8.83
C LEU A 97 -8.02 11.87 8.46
N TYR A 98 -8.67 10.71 8.41
CA TYR A 98 -8.02 9.47 8.03
C TYR A 98 -8.16 9.26 6.51
N ILE A 99 -7.05 9.07 5.81
CA ILE A 99 -7.03 8.92 4.36
C ILE A 99 -6.57 7.50 4.00
N MET A 100 -7.40 6.81 3.23
CA MET A 100 -7.13 5.50 2.65
C MET A 100 -6.97 5.64 1.14
N LEU A 101 -5.89 5.08 0.62
CA LEU A 101 -5.53 5.19 -0.80
C LEU A 101 -5.49 3.82 -1.44
N HIS A 102 -6.18 3.69 -2.57
CA HIS A 102 -6.12 2.49 -3.41
C HIS A 102 -5.41 2.81 -4.72
N PHE A 103 -4.22 2.29 -4.90
CA PHE A 103 -3.47 2.38 -6.15
C PHE A 103 -2.68 1.09 -6.38
N LYS A 104 -2.22 0.90 -7.62
CA LYS A 104 -1.47 -0.30 -7.98
C LYS A 104 -0.18 -0.35 -7.15
N GLU A 105 0.16 -1.53 -6.62
CA GLU A 105 1.40 -1.75 -5.85
C GLU A 105 1.53 -0.92 -4.55
N ALA A 106 0.41 -0.45 -3.97
CA ALA A 106 0.42 0.36 -2.75
C ALA A 106 1.20 -0.27 -1.58
N LEU A 107 1.05 -1.58 -1.36
CA LEU A 107 1.77 -2.30 -0.29
C LEU A 107 3.27 -2.46 -0.55
N SER A 108 3.69 -2.35 -1.82
CA SER A 108 5.09 -2.48 -2.24
C SER A 108 5.79 -1.14 -2.38
N SER A 109 5.08 -0.01 -2.28
CA SER A 109 5.65 1.34 -2.41
C SER A 109 6.38 1.77 -1.13
N PRO A 110 7.68 2.07 -1.21
CA PRO A 110 8.43 2.63 -0.09
C PRO A 110 7.86 3.97 0.38
N GLU A 111 7.40 4.82 -0.54
CA GLU A 111 6.87 6.15 -0.25
C GLU A 111 5.59 6.07 0.58
N TYR A 112 4.71 5.12 0.28
CA TYR A 112 3.50 4.88 1.07
C TYR A 112 3.83 4.29 2.44
N ALA A 113 4.78 3.36 2.52
CA ALA A 113 5.20 2.74 3.78
C ALA A 113 5.78 3.76 4.78
N LEU A 114 6.41 4.84 4.30
CA LEU A 114 6.97 5.90 5.14
C LEU A 114 5.89 6.79 5.79
N VAL A 115 4.77 7.02 5.11
CA VAL A 115 3.72 7.92 5.59
C VAL A 115 2.54 7.21 6.25
N ARG A 116 2.47 5.89 6.09
CA ARG A 116 1.45 5.02 6.67
C ARG A 116 1.56 5.02 8.19
N GLU A 117 0.48 5.45 8.84
CA GLU A 117 0.34 5.41 10.28
C GLU A 117 -0.31 4.08 10.68
N GLU A 118 0.38 3.31 11.53
CA GLU A 118 -0.22 2.13 12.13
C GLU A 118 -1.38 2.52 13.01
N ASN A 119 -2.50 1.83 12.85
CA ASN A 119 -3.69 2.04 13.65
C ASN A 119 -3.39 1.67 15.11
N SER A 120 -3.18 2.68 15.97
CA SER A 120 -2.87 2.48 17.40
C SER A 120 -3.99 1.78 18.18
N ALA A 121 -5.18 1.63 17.59
CA ALA A 121 -6.33 0.94 18.19
C ALA A 121 -6.39 -0.56 17.86
N GLN A 122 -5.65 -1.01 16.84
CA GLN A 122 -5.40 -2.42 16.62
C GLN A 122 -4.03 -2.71 17.25
N GLU A 123 -4.04 -2.96 18.56
CA GLU A 123 -3.25 -4.10 19.02
C GLU A 123 -3.62 -5.23 18.06
N LEU A 124 -2.71 -5.53 17.16
CA LEU A 124 -2.81 -6.57 16.16
C LEU A 124 -3.19 -7.85 16.89
N LYS A 125 -4.49 -8.13 17.02
CA LYS A 125 -4.99 -9.50 17.02
C LYS A 125 -4.84 -10.01 15.58
N ILE A 126 -3.61 -10.03 15.07
CA ILE A 126 -3.27 -10.98 14.03
C ILE A 126 -3.55 -12.31 14.72
N GLY A 127 -4.65 -12.96 14.31
CA GLY A 127 -4.91 -14.30 14.79
C GLY A 127 -3.69 -15.16 14.45
N GLU A 128 -3.31 -16.09 15.32
CA GLU A 128 -2.19 -17.01 15.03
C GLU A 128 -2.33 -17.66 13.65
N ASP A 129 -3.58 -17.88 13.20
CA ASP A 129 -3.93 -18.38 11.88
C ASP A 129 -3.51 -17.47 10.72
N GLU A 130 -3.67 -16.15 10.83
CA GLU A 130 -3.28 -15.19 9.77
C GLU A 130 -1.77 -15.07 9.69
N LYS A 131 -1.08 -15.11 10.83
CA LYS A 131 0.38 -15.15 10.89
C LYS A 131 0.91 -16.43 10.24
N LEU A 132 0.30 -17.57 10.57
CA LEU A 132 0.66 -18.86 9.98
C LEU A 132 0.40 -18.90 8.48
N LEU A 133 -0.68 -18.26 8.00
CA LEU A 133 -0.99 -18.16 6.58
C LEU A 133 0.06 -17.30 5.84
N ALA A 134 0.46 -16.18 6.43
CA ALA A 134 1.49 -15.30 5.89
C ALA A 134 2.87 -15.98 5.86
N GLU A 135 3.24 -16.70 6.91
CA GLU A 135 4.47 -17.50 6.97
C GLU A 135 4.48 -18.58 5.89
N LYS A 136 3.39 -19.37 5.77
CA LYS A 136 3.25 -20.38 4.71
C LYS A 136 3.30 -19.79 3.31
N PHE A 137 2.67 -18.63 3.10
CA PHE A 137 2.72 -17.94 1.82
C PHE A 137 4.14 -17.50 1.48
N LEU A 138 4.86 -16.92 2.43
CA LEU A 138 6.24 -16.49 2.25
C LEU A 138 7.16 -17.68 1.91
N ASP A 139 7.04 -18.78 2.65
CA ASP A 139 7.81 -20.00 2.43
C ASP A 139 7.55 -20.59 1.03
N GLN A 140 6.28 -20.59 0.59
CA GLN A 140 5.92 -21.04 -0.76
C GLN A 140 6.52 -20.15 -1.84
N MET A 141 6.52 -18.84 -1.64
CA MET A 141 7.09 -17.89 -2.59
C MET A 141 8.62 -18.01 -2.66
N MET A 142 9.30 -18.16 -1.53
CA MET A 142 10.75 -18.38 -1.48
C MET A 142 11.13 -19.70 -2.18
N SER A 143 10.42 -20.79 -1.89
CA SER A 143 10.66 -22.09 -2.53
C SER A 143 10.47 -22.02 -4.05
N ARG A 144 9.39 -21.36 -4.53
CA ARG A 144 9.18 -21.16 -5.97
C ARG A 144 10.30 -20.35 -6.61
N PHE A 145 10.71 -19.26 -5.99
CA PHE A 145 11.78 -18.40 -6.51
C PHE A 145 13.10 -19.15 -6.62
N GLU A 146 13.47 -19.93 -5.60
CA GLU A 146 14.66 -20.78 -5.64
C GLU A 146 14.59 -21.84 -6.75
N GLN A 147 13.44 -22.48 -6.94
CA GLN A 147 13.24 -23.45 -8.01
C GLN A 147 13.35 -22.81 -9.40
N GLU A 148 12.79 -21.62 -9.58
CA GLU A 148 12.89 -20.88 -10.85
C GLU A 148 14.32 -20.45 -11.14
N ALA A 149 15.05 -19.94 -10.14
CA ALA A 149 16.47 -19.60 -10.29
C ALA A 149 17.30 -20.83 -10.67
N LEU A 150 17.08 -21.98 -10.02
CA LEU A 150 17.81 -23.21 -10.32
C LEU A 150 17.51 -23.72 -11.74
N LYS A 151 16.25 -23.64 -12.20
CA LYS A 151 15.88 -23.99 -13.58
C LYS A 151 16.57 -23.07 -14.60
N GLN A 152 16.64 -21.77 -14.32
CA GLN A 152 17.37 -20.84 -15.19
C GLN A 152 18.86 -21.18 -15.27
N GLU A 153 19.50 -21.58 -14.17
CA GLU A 153 20.90 -22.03 -14.19
C GLU A 153 21.09 -23.35 -14.96
N ILE A 154 20.14 -24.28 -14.84
CA ILE A 154 20.12 -25.53 -15.62
C ILE A 154 20.03 -25.23 -17.12
N ASP A 155 19.13 -24.33 -17.53
CA ASP A 155 18.99 -23.91 -18.92
C ASP A 155 20.27 -23.25 -19.44
N GLN A 156 20.92 -22.41 -18.63
CA GLN A 156 22.23 -21.82 -18.98
C GLN A 156 23.35 -22.87 -19.10
N ALA A 157 23.35 -23.90 -18.26
CA ALA A 157 24.31 -25.01 -18.35
C ALA A 157 24.09 -25.83 -19.64
N LEU A 158 22.84 -26.04 -20.05
CA LEU A 158 22.49 -26.68 -21.32
C LEU A 158 22.97 -25.86 -22.52
N ASP A 159 22.74 -24.54 -22.52
CA ASP A 159 23.20 -23.63 -23.58
C ASP A 159 24.72 -23.66 -23.73
N ARG A 160 25.45 -23.73 -22.60
CA ARG A 160 26.91 -23.82 -22.57
C ARG A 160 27.45 -25.24 -22.83
N ARG A 161 26.57 -26.24 -23.00
CA ARG A 161 26.90 -27.67 -23.09
C ARG A 161 27.74 -28.18 -21.91
N ASP A 162 27.57 -27.56 -20.75
CA ASP A 162 28.25 -27.95 -19.51
C ASP A 162 27.48 -29.08 -18.82
N LYS A 163 27.86 -30.30 -19.18
CA LYS A 163 27.22 -31.51 -18.69
C LYS A 163 27.43 -31.75 -17.20
N GLU A 164 28.53 -31.26 -16.62
CA GLU A 164 28.86 -31.50 -15.23
C GLU A 164 28.02 -30.61 -14.31
N THR A 165 27.89 -29.34 -14.67
CA THR A 165 27.04 -28.37 -13.97
C THR A 165 25.55 -28.73 -14.10
N PHE A 166 25.11 -29.16 -15.28
CA PHE A 166 23.74 -29.65 -15.49
C PHE A 166 23.36 -30.81 -14.55
N LEU A 167 24.23 -31.82 -14.42
CA LEU A 167 23.97 -32.98 -13.56
C LEU A 167 23.90 -32.61 -12.08
N LYS A 168 24.77 -31.70 -11.61
CA LYS A 168 24.77 -31.21 -10.23
C LYS A 168 23.49 -30.44 -9.90
N LEU A 169 23.11 -29.49 -10.75
CA LEU A 169 21.92 -28.66 -10.55
C LEU A 169 20.62 -29.47 -10.68
N SER A 170 20.56 -30.43 -11.60
CA SER A 170 19.40 -31.32 -11.76
C SER A 170 19.19 -32.23 -10.54
N ALA A 171 20.27 -32.71 -9.93
CA ALA A 171 20.20 -33.50 -8.70
C ALA A 171 19.69 -32.66 -7.51
N LEU A 172 20.20 -31.44 -7.37
CA LEU A 172 19.72 -30.46 -6.38
C LEU A 172 18.22 -30.12 -6.57
N LEU A 173 17.74 -30.02 -7.81
CA LEU A 173 16.33 -29.80 -8.09
C LEU A 173 15.46 -30.99 -7.63
N GLN A 174 15.92 -32.21 -7.90
CA GLN A 174 15.20 -33.43 -7.51
C GLN A 174 15.10 -33.58 -6.00
N GLU A 175 16.16 -33.24 -5.26
CA GLU A 175 16.17 -33.28 -3.80
C GLU A 175 15.21 -32.26 -3.17
N LYS A 176 15.08 -31.06 -3.77
CA LYS A 176 14.17 -30.01 -3.30
C LYS A 176 12.69 -30.21 -3.68
N THR A 177 12.35 -31.20 -4.49
CA THR A 177 10.97 -31.43 -4.96
C THR A 177 10.21 -32.46 -4.09
N PHE A 178 10.86 -33.07 -3.09
CA PHE A 178 10.27 -34.03 -2.15
C PHE A 178 10.01 -33.45 -0.76
#